data_AF-A0A8K0NZ68-F1
#
_entry.id   AF-A0A8K0NZ68-F1
#
_cell.length_a   1.000
_cell.length_b   1.000
_cell.length_c   1.000
_cell.angle_alpha   90.00
_cell.angle_beta   90.00
_cell.angle_gamma   90.00
#
_symmetry.space_group_name_H-M   'P 1'
#
loop_
_entity.id
_entity.type
_entity.pdbx_description
1 polymer ?
#
loop_
_entity_poly.entity_id
_entity_poly.type
_entity_poly.pdbx_seq_one_letter_code
_entity_poly.pdbx_strand_id
1 'polypeptide(L)'
;MAEDLPYRAEYAKSGRASCKSCKGSIAKDSLRLAVMVQSPMFDGKVPNWYHSMCFFGKQRPKSVGDIDGFDSLRWDDQKKLKEKIGAGAGEPVDSPSTSSSKKGKKRPAAKNDKLRDFCVEYAKSSRATCIVCGEKLIKDEIRVSKKDYESEKAKRFGGFDRWHHVACFVSKRVELEYFESGSDLPGAKTLSKDDQSMLKEKLPKMEPIKIKNEDEPDIPEKKPKMDVKEEAEMEKQNKAMFSYRDKLKKLSKSEMQSLLEHNDQEIPKGESL
;
A
#
# COMPACT_ATOMS: atom_id res chain seq x y z
N MET A 1 6.68 -22.07 7.34
CA MET A 1 7.43 -20.86 7.74
C MET A 1 6.57 -19.67 7.36
N ALA A 2 6.35 -18.70 8.25
CA ALA A 2 5.61 -17.50 7.86
C ALA A 2 6.44 -16.80 6.78
N GLU A 3 5.91 -16.68 5.57
CA GLU A 3 6.58 -15.96 4.50
C GLU A 3 6.78 -14.51 4.94
N ASP A 4 7.98 -13.98 4.77
CA ASP A 4 8.34 -12.62 5.20
C ASP A 4 7.76 -11.56 4.25
N LEU A 5 6.43 -11.58 4.11
CA LEU A 5 5.68 -10.73 3.21
C LEU A 5 5.56 -9.30 3.76
N PRO A 6 5.57 -8.28 2.88
CA PRO A 6 5.54 -6.87 3.30
C PRO A 6 4.22 -6.46 3.95
N TYR A 7 3.14 -7.19 3.68
CA TYR A 7 1.81 -6.93 4.22
C TYR A 7 1.21 -8.16 4.86
N ARG A 8 0.20 -7.94 5.70
CA ARG A 8 -0.57 -9.00 6.36
C ARG A 8 -2.03 -8.63 6.43
N ALA A 9 -2.93 -9.58 6.28
CA ALA A 9 -4.37 -9.41 6.47
C ALA A 9 -4.91 -10.46 7.45
N GLU A 10 -5.79 -10.03 8.35
CA GLU A 10 -6.51 -10.93 9.25
C GLU A 10 -7.79 -10.28 9.77
N TYR A 11 -8.67 -11.10 10.36
CA TYR A 11 -9.73 -10.60 11.23
C TYR A 11 -9.14 -10.23 12.60
N ALA A 12 -9.50 -9.05 13.10
CA ALA A 12 -8.91 -8.51 14.31
C ALA A 12 -9.19 -9.38 15.54
N LYS A 13 -8.13 -9.97 16.12
CA LYS A 13 -8.24 -10.85 17.30
C LYS A 13 -8.81 -10.16 18.55
N SER A 14 -8.66 -8.83 18.64
CA SER A 14 -9.22 -8.00 19.72
C SER A 14 -9.45 -6.57 19.25
N GLY A 15 -10.24 -5.81 20.00
CA GLY A 15 -10.51 -4.38 19.77
C GLY A 15 -9.40 -3.41 20.19
N ARG A 16 -8.23 -3.92 20.61
CA ARG A 16 -7.16 -3.09 21.22
C ARG A 16 -6.26 -2.37 20.22
N ALA A 17 -6.29 -2.77 18.96
CA ALA A 17 -5.44 -2.17 17.94
C ALA A 17 -6.01 -0.82 17.48
N SER A 18 -5.13 0.15 17.22
CA SER A 18 -5.48 1.42 16.61
C SER A 18 -4.92 1.51 15.19
N CYS A 19 -5.72 2.09 14.29
CA CYS A 19 -5.35 2.28 12.90
C CYS A 19 -4.22 3.32 12.78
N LYS A 20 -3.13 2.95 12.12
CA LYS A 20 -1.97 3.85 11.97
C LYS A 20 -2.24 5.07 11.08
N SER A 21 -3.28 5.02 10.23
CA SER A 21 -3.72 6.15 9.40
C SER A 21 -4.63 7.12 10.16
N CYS A 22 -5.84 6.71 10.55
CA CYS A 22 -6.85 7.59 11.14
C CYS A 22 -6.81 7.66 12.68
N LYS A 23 -5.96 6.85 13.33
CA LYS A 23 -5.84 6.71 14.80
C LYS A 23 -7.07 6.15 15.53
N GLY A 24 -8.17 5.87 14.83
CA GLY A 24 -9.35 5.20 15.40
C GLY A 24 -9.09 3.75 15.79
N SER A 25 -9.90 3.22 16.71
CA SER A 25 -9.85 1.82 17.13
C SER A 25 -10.29 0.88 16.01
N ILE A 26 -9.71 -0.32 15.98
CA ILE A 26 -10.06 -1.40 15.06
C ILE A 26 -10.87 -2.43 15.85
N ALA A 27 -12.15 -2.58 15.52
CA ALA A 27 -13.06 -3.47 16.24
C ALA A 27 -12.62 -4.95 16.14
N LYS A 28 -12.88 -5.73 17.20
CA LYS A 28 -12.70 -7.20 17.16
C LYS A 28 -13.49 -7.77 15.98
N ASP A 29 -12.95 -8.82 15.37
CA ASP A 29 -13.52 -9.54 14.21
C ASP A 29 -13.61 -8.72 12.90
N SER A 30 -13.25 -7.44 12.90
CA SER A 30 -13.20 -6.65 11.66
C SER A 30 -11.96 -6.99 10.82
N LEU A 31 -12.10 -6.94 9.49
CA LEU A 31 -10.97 -7.11 8.57
C LEU A 31 -9.98 -5.95 8.75
N ARG A 32 -8.72 -6.28 9.05
CA ARG A 32 -7.63 -5.33 9.16
C ARG A 32 -6.43 -5.79 8.33
N LEU A 33 -5.70 -4.81 7.81
CA LEU A 33 -4.45 -5.04 7.10
C LEU A 33 -3.30 -4.37 7.82
N ALA A 34 -2.11 -4.93 7.73
CA ALA A 34 -0.90 -4.40 8.30
C ALA A 34 0.20 -4.24 7.26
N VAL A 35 1.07 -3.28 7.53
CA VAL A 35 2.42 -3.26 6.96
C VAL A 35 3.36 -3.89 7.98
N MET A 36 4.16 -4.85 7.53
CA MET A 36 5.18 -5.48 8.34
C MET A 36 6.43 -4.59 8.33
N VAL A 37 6.79 -4.01 9.48
CA VAL A 37 7.93 -3.10 9.59
C VAL A 37 8.95 -3.62 10.59
N GLN A 38 10.24 -3.42 10.33
CA GLN A 38 11.28 -3.78 11.29
C GLN A 38 11.11 -3.04 12.61
N SER A 39 11.14 -3.77 13.72
CA SER A 39 11.12 -3.21 15.06
C SER A 39 12.46 -2.53 15.38
N PRO A 40 12.46 -1.32 15.97
CA PRO A 40 13.69 -0.71 16.47
C PRO A 40 14.17 -1.32 17.80
N MET A 41 13.34 -2.15 18.47
CA MET A 41 13.60 -2.63 19.83
C MET A 41 14.11 -4.07 19.90
N PHE A 42 13.88 -4.85 18.85
CA PHE A 42 14.29 -6.25 18.77
C PHE A 42 14.44 -6.65 17.32
N ASP A 43 15.15 -7.74 17.07
CA ASP A 43 15.32 -8.27 15.71
C ASP A 43 14.06 -9.02 15.27
N GLY A 44 13.16 -8.31 14.60
CA GLY A 44 11.93 -8.86 14.04
C GLY A 44 10.96 -7.79 13.56
N LYS A 45 9.98 -8.21 12.76
CA LYS A 45 8.95 -7.31 12.22
C LYS A 45 7.75 -7.21 13.15
N VAL A 46 7.17 -6.01 13.19
CA VAL A 46 5.93 -5.71 13.90
C VAL A 46 4.85 -5.23 12.92
N PRO A 47 3.58 -5.63 13.12
CA PRO A 47 2.50 -5.20 12.26
C PRO A 47 2.04 -3.77 12.63
N ASN A 48 2.10 -2.88 11.66
CA ASN A 48 1.41 -1.60 11.71
C ASN A 48 0.00 -1.77 11.16
N TRP A 49 -0.99 -1.92 12.04
CA TRP A 49 -2.39 -2.17 11.64
C TRP A 49 -3.14 -0.95 11.09
N TYR A 50 -4.03 -1.20 10.14
CA TYR A 50 -4.93 -0.25 9.50
C TYR A 50 -6.33 -0.87 9.35
N HIS A 51 -7.37 -0.04 9.35
CA HIS A 51 -8.65 -0.45 8.77
C HIS A 51 -8.47 -0.78 7.29
N SER A 52 -9.27 -1.70 6.75
CA SER A 52 -9.17 -2.10 5.34
C SER A 52 -9.16 -0.92 4.36
N MET A 53 -10.10 0.02 4.50
CA MET A 53 -10.15 1.22 3.64
C MET A 53 -8.97 2.18 3.89
N CYS A 54 -8.53 2.32 5.15
CA CYS A 54 -7.39 3.17 5.49
C CYS A 54 -6.08 2.64 4.92
N PHE A 55 -5.94 1.33 4.78
CA PHE A 55 -4.77 0.69 4.21
C PHE A 55 -4.57 1.12 2.75
N PHE A 56 -5.60 0.97 1.90
CA PHE A 56 -5.51 1.34 0.48
C PHE A 56 -5.42 2.84 0.20
N GLY A 57 -5.76 3.69 1.18
CA GLY A 57 -5.47 5.13 1.10
C GLY A 57 -4.00 5.50 1.35
N LYS A 58 -3.18 4.54 1.82
CA LYS A 58 -1.78 4.76 2.20
C LYS A 58 -0.81 3.80 1.51
N GLN A 59 -1.21 2.57 1.28
CA GLN A 59 -0.37 1.48 0.80
C GLN A 59 -0.84 1.02 -0.57
N ARG A 60 0.09 0.47 -1.35
CA ARG A 60 -0.17 -0.06 -2.69
C ARG A 60 0.54 -1.40 -2.89
N PRO A 61 -0.01 -2.49 -2.33
CA PRO A 61 0.46 -3.83 -2.69
C PRO A 61 0.35 -4.03 -4.21
N LYS A 62 1.32 -4.73 -4.80
CA LYS A 62 1.34 -5.03 -6.25
C LYS A 62 0.41 -6.20 -6.57
N SER A 63 0.37 -7.17 -5.66
CA SER A 63 -0.46 -8.36 -5.81
C SER A 63 -1.03 -8.82 -4.47
N VAL A 64 -2.01 -9.72 -4.51
CA VAL A 64 -2.48 -10.43 -3.31
C VAL A 64 -1.40 -11.33 -2.71
N GLY A 65 -0.42 -11.77 -3.50
CA GLY A 65 0.73 -12.55 -3.04
C GLY A 65 1.67 -11.76 -2.11
N ASP A 66 1.56 -10.44 -2.06
CA ASP A 66 2.31 -9.61 -1.13
C ASP A 66 1.70 -9.58 0.29
N ILE A 67 0.57 -10.28 0.51
CA ILE A 67 -0.26 -10.19 1.71
C ILE A 67 -0.32 -11.54 2.44
N ASP A 68 0.44 -11.66 3.53
CA ASP A 68 0.33 -12.79 4.46
C ASP A 68 -1.10 -12.92 5.01
N GLY A 69 -1.60 -14.15 5.07
CA GLY A 69 -2.95 -14.47 5.56
C GLY A 69 -4.09 -14.19 4.59
N PHE A 70 -3.82 -13.77 3.34
CA PHE A 70 -4.85 -13.53 2.32
C PHE A 70 -5.77 -14.76 2.10
N ASP A 71 -5.19 -15.95 1.93
CA ASP A 71 -5.95 -17.18 1.66
C ASP A 71 -6.80 -17.65 2.86
N SER A 72 -6.45 -17.17 4.06
CA SER A 72 -7.19 -17.45 5.29
C SER A 72 -8.39 -16.53 5.50
N LEU A 73 -8.64 -15.56 4.60
CA LEU A 73 -9.81 -14.68 4.68
C LEU A 73 -11.06 -15.35 4.12
N ARG A 74 -12.24 -14.82 4.46
CA ARG A 74 -13.49 -15.22 3.78
C ARG A 74 -13.40 -14.89 2.32
N TRP A 75 -14.01 -15.74 1.51
CA TRP A 75 -14.03 -15.61 0.06
C TRP A 75 -14.46 -14.22 -0.44
N ASP A 76 -15.50 -13.64 0.16
CA ASP A 76 -15.99 -12.32 -0.23
C ASP A 76 -14.95 -11.21 0.05
N ASP A 77 -14.20 -11.33 1.14
CA ASP A 77 -13.13 -10.38 1.46
C ASP A 77 -11.90 -10.61 0.57
N GLN A 78 -11.60 -11.85 0.19
CA GLN A 78 -10.57 -12.14 -0.82
C GLN A 78 -10.91 -11.47 -2.15
N LYS A 79 -12.17 -11.58 -2.62
CA LYS A 79 -12.66 -10.91 -3.84
C LYS A 79 -12.52 -9.39 -3.74
N LYS A 80 -13.00 -8.78 -2.64
CA LYS A 80 -12.86 -7.32 -2.42
C LYS A 80 -11.42 -6.85 -2.44
N LEU A 81 -10.49 -7.60 -1.84
CA LEU A 81 -9.07 -7.25 -1.84
C LEU A 81 -8.46 -7.41 -3.24
N LYS A 82 -8.77 -8.50 -3.98
CA LYS A 82 -8.35 -8.67 -5.38
C LYS A 82 -8.81 -7.50 -6.24
N GLU A 83 -10.06 -7.07 -6.10
CA GLU A 83 -10.62 -5.92 -6.81
C GLU A 83 -9.92 -4.61 -6.42
N LYS A 84 -9.72 -4.34 -5.13
CA LYS A 84 -9.03 -3.11 -4.67
C LYS A 84 -7.58 -3.02 -5.13
N ILE A 85 -6.89 -4.17 -5.27
CA ILE A 85 -5.53 -4.23 -5.81
C ILE A 85 -5.54 -4.06 -7.33
N GLY A 86 -6.46 -4.73 -8.03
CA GLY A 86 -6.61 -4.63 -9.50
C GLY A 86 -7.07 -3.26 -9.99
N ALA A 87 -7.91 -2.56 -9.22
CA ALA A 87 -8.41 -1.22 -9.54
C ALA A 87 -7.40 -0.09 -9.22
N GLY A 88 -6.18 -0.43 -8.79
CA GLY A 88 -5.14 0.55 -8.48
C GLY A 88 -5.43 1.36 -7.22
N ALA A 89 -5.55 0.69 -6.06
CA ALA A 89 -5.52 1.25 -4.69
C ALA A 89 -5.43 2.79 -4.59
N GLY A 90 -6.58 3.49 -4.61
CA GLY A 90 -6.59 4.94 -4.42
C GLY A 90 -7.89 5.67 -4.71
N GLU A 91 -9.01 5.19 -4.20
CA GLU A 91 -10.13 6.10 -3.97
C GLU A 91 -9.85 6.93 -2.70
N PRO A 92 -10.04 8.26 -2.74
CA PRO A 92 -10.01 9.08 -1.54
C PRO A 92 -11.29 8.81 -0.76
N VAL A 93 -11.20 8.06 0.32
CA VAL A 93 -12.35 7.88 1.22
C VAL A 93 -12.42 9.09 2.15
N ASP A 94 -13.45 9.92 1.95
CA ASP A 94 -13.93 10.84 2.97
C ASP A 94 -14.51 9.98 4.10
N SER A 95 -13.78 9.82 5.21
CA SER A 95 -14.35 9.25 6.43
C SER A 95 -15.07 10.34 7.21
N PRO A 96 -16.21 10.04 7.86
CA PRO A 96 -16.93 11.03 8.65
C PRO A 96 -16.04 11.49 9.80
N SER A 97 -15.63 12.76 9.70
CA SER A 97 -14.77 13.44 10.67
C SER A 97 -15.61 13.94 11.84
N THR A 98 -15.39 13.41 13.04
CA THR A 98 -15.62 14.16 14.27
C THR A 98 -14.33 14.87 14.68
N SER A 99 -14.29 16.17 14.36
CA SER A 99 -13.51 17.27 14.92
C SER A 99 -12.16 16.99 15.61
N SER A 100 -11.04 17.49 15.05
CA SER A 100 -10.48 18.82 15.37
C SER A 100 -8.98 18.93 15.03
N SER A 101 -8.64 20.07 14.39
CA SER A 101 -7.33 20.74 14.38
C SER A 101 -6.24 20.39 13.35
N LYS A 102 -5.84 21.48 12.66
CA LYS A 102 -4.62 21.80 11.88
C LYS A 102 -4.54 21.45 10.38
N LYS A 103 -4.67 22.55 9.64
CA LYS A 103 -4.60 22.83 8.20
C LYS A 103 -3.31 22.29 7.55
N GLY A 104 -3.36 21.08 7.01
CA GLY A 104 -2.49 20.63 5.92
C GLY A 104 -3.19 20.88 4.58
N LYS A 105 -2.56 21.64 3.68
CA LYS A 105 -3.09 21.95 2.34
C LYS A 105 -3.30 20.64 1.56
N LYS A 106 -4.55 20.21 1.39
CA LYS A 106 -4.92 19.00 0.62
C LYS A 106 -4.40 19.15 -0.82
N ARG A 107 -3.73 18.12 -1.34
CA ARG A 107 -3.30 18.03 -2.75
C ARG A 107 -4.55 17.90 -3.64
N PRO A 108 -4.61 18.58 -4.80
CA PRO A 108 -5.65 18.31 -5.79
C PRO A 108 -5.47 16.91 -6.39
N ALA A 109 -6.59 16.25 -6.72
CA ALA A 109 -6.60 14.93 -7.35
C ALA A 109 -5.98 14.97 -8.74
N ALA A 110 -5.09 14.03 -9.05
CA ALA A 110 -4.54 13.84 -10.39
C ALA A 110 -5.60 13.17 -11.28
N LYS A 111 -5.76 13.64 -12.53
CA LYS A 111 -6.71 13.07 -13.52
C LYS A 111 -6.25 11.73 -14.12
N ASN A 112 -4.99 11.35 -13.90
CA ASN A 112 -4.39 10.11 -14.35
C ASN A 112 -3.77 9.42 -13.12
N ASP A 113 -4.14 8.16 -12.88
CA ASP A 113 -3.69 7.38 -11.74
C ASP A 113 -2.16 7.27 -11.65
N LYS A 114 -1.47 7.32 -12.79
CA LYS A 114 0.00 7.30 -12.85
C LYS A 114 0.66 8.60 -12.41
N LEU A 115 -0.05 9.74 -12.50
CA LEU A 115 0.49 11.04 -12.11
C LEU A 115 0.49 11.27 -10.59
N ARG A 116 -0.32 10.52 -9.83
CA ARG A 116 -0.49 10.72 -8.38
C ARG A 116 0.78 10.43 -7.57
N ASP A 117 1.73 9.71 -8.17
CA ASP A 117 3.03 9.41 -7.58
C ASP A 117 4.04 10.53 -7.82
N PHE A 118 3.72 11.47 -8.70
CA PHE A 118 4.59 12.60 -8.99
C PHE A 118 4.11 13.87 -8.28
N CYS A 119 5.07 14.73 -7.94
CA CYS A 119 4.76 16.06 -7.45
C CYS A 119 5.92 17.01 -7.72
N VAL A 120 5.59 18.26 -8.03
CA VAL A 120 6.53 19.37 -8.10
C VAL A 120 6.14 20.47 -7.12
N GLU A 121 7.12 21.01 -6.39
CA GLU A 121 6.95 22.14 -5.48
C GLU A 121 8.27 22.89 -5.30
N TYR A 122 8.19 24.11 -4.75
CA TYR A 122 9.37 24.76 -4.16
C TYR A 122 9.79 24.02 -2.88
N ALA A 123 11.10 23.86 -2.72
CA ALA A 123 11.69 23.19 -1.57
C ALA A 123 11.41 23.98 -0.29
N LYS A 124 10.64 23.39 0.61
CA LYS A 124 10.26 24.03 1.89
C LYS A 124 11.45 24.30 2.83
N SER A 125 12.57 23.60 2.63
CA SER A 125 13.80 23.71 3.44
C SER A 125 14.96 23.01 2.74
N SER A 126 16.20 23.37 3.05
CA SER A 126 17.43 22.76 2.50
C SER A 126 17.85 21.42 3.14
N ARG A 127 16.89 20.64 3.65
CA ARG A 127 17.14 19.34 4.33
C ARG A 127 17.00 18.14 3.39
N ALA A 128 16.34 18.32 2.25
CA ALA A 128 16.16 17.26 1.29
C ALA A 128 17.39 17.17 0.38
N THR A 129 17.70 15.96 -0.06
CA THR A 129 18.81 15.67 -0.96
C THR A 129 18.24 15.09 -2.25
N CYS A 130 18.81 15.48 -3.38
CA CYS A 130 18.48 14.87 -4.66
C CYS A 130 18.98 13.42 -4.69
N ILE A 131 18.11 12.48 -5.02
CA ILE A 131 18.46 11.05 -5.05
C ILE A 131 19.44 10.68 -6.17
N VAL A 132 19.57 11.52 -7.21
CA VAL A 132 20.44 11.25 -8.37
C VAL A 132 21.86 11.74 -8.12
N CYS A 133 22.04 13.03 -7.81
CA CYS A 133 23.38 13.60 -7.62
C CYS A 133 23.86 13.62 -6.17
N GLY A 134 23.00 13.35 -5.19
CA GLY A 134 23.37 13.39 -3.76
C GLY A 134 23.54 14.79 -3.17
N GLU A 135 23.31 15.85 -3.94
CA GLU A 135 23.42 17.23 -3.48
C GLU A 135 22.14 17.73 -2.80
N LYS A 136 22.26 18.76 -1.94
CA LYS A 136 21.14 19.34 -1.21
C LYS A 136 20.25 20.18 -2.13
N LEU A 137 18.95 19.99 -2.01
CA LEU A 137 17.93 20.82 -2.65
C LEU A 137 17.76 22.11 -1.83
N ILE A 138 18.08 23.26 -2.41
CA ILE A 138 18.11 24.52 -1.68
C ILE A 138 16.68 24.98 -1.39
N LYS A 139 16.43 25.62 -0.24
CA LYS A 139 15.12 26.21 0.07
C LYS A 139 14.68 27.14 -1.06
N ASP A 140 13.39 27.08 -1.40
CA ASP A 140 12.73 27.85 -2.45
C ASP A 140 13.17 27.48 -3.88
N GLU A 141 14.02 26.46 -4.05
CA GLU A 141 14.34 25.84 -5.35
C GLU A 141 13.25 24.85 -5.79
N ILE A 142 12.99 24.74 -7.09
CA ILE A 142 12.04 23.76 -7.62
C ILE A 142 12.61 22.35 -7.51
N ARG A 143 11.80 21.45 -6.97
CA ARG A 143 12.12 20.03 -6.88
C ARG A 143 10.97 19.17 -7.36
N VAL A 144 11.30 18.06 -8.00
CA VAL A 144 10.35 17.08 -8.50
C VAL A 144 10.50 15.78 -7.71
N SER A 145 9.40 15.10 -7.43
CA SER A 145 9.43 13.81 -6.73
C SER A 145 8.68 12.73 -7.50
N LYS A 146 9.17 11.48 -7.38
CA LYS A 146 8.41 10.25 -7.57
C LYS A 146 8.23 9.60 -6.20
N LYS A 147 7.02 9.15 -5.89
CA LYS A 147 6.70 8.51 -4.63
C LYS A 147 7.17 7.05 -4.67
N ASP A 148 8.05 6.70 -3.74
CA ASP A 148 8.52 5.34 -3.51
C ASP A 148 7.56 4.65 -2.53
N TYR A 149 7.17 3.40 -2.81
CA TYR A 149 6.33 2.56 -1.95
C TYR A 149 7.05 1.28 -1.48
N GLU A 150 8.26 1.02 -1.97
CA GLU A 150 8.94 -0.27 -1.84
C GLU A 150 10.01 -0.28 -0.75
N SER A 151 10.72 0.83 -0.57
CA SER A 151 11.73 0.88 0.48
C SER A 151 11.12 0.71 1.87
N GLU A 152 11.91 0.21 2.83
CA GLU A 152 11.47 0.04 4.22
C GLU A 152 10.90 1.33 4.82
N LYS A 153 11.54 2.48 4.49
CA LYS A 153 11.05 3.80 4.90
C LYS A 153 9.71 4.12 4.23
N ALA A 154 9.56 3.84 2.94
CA ALA A 154 8.32 4.08 2.21
C ALA A 154 7.16 3.25 2.73
N LYS A 155 7.35 1.93 2.90
CA LYS A 155 6.34 1.01 3.48
C LYS A 155 5.85 1.52 4.83
N ARG A 156 6.78 1.93 5.71
CA ARG A 156 6.46 2.45 7.05
C ARG A 156 5.52 3.67 7.04
N PHE A 157 5.63 4.56 6.05
CA PHE A 157 4.87 5.81 6.00
C PHE A 157 3.71 5.82 5.00
N GLY A 158 3.56 4.80 4.18
CA GLY A 158 2.56 4.78 3.10
C GLY A 158 3.00 5.64 1.92
N GLY A 159 4.24 5.42 1.53
CA GLY A 159 4.92 6.13 0.46
C GLY A 159 5.87 7.22 0.99
N PHE A 160 6.99 7.40 0.30
CA PHE A 160 7.98 8.42 0.61
C PHE A 160 8.37 9.19 -0.66
N ASP A 161 8.29 10.51 -0.62
CA ASP A 161 8.64 11.35 -1.77
C ASP A 161 10.17 11.33 -1.97
N ARG A 162 10.64 10.74 -3.08
CA ARG A 162 12.04 10.77 -3.49
C ARG A 162 12.29 12.01 -4.33
N TRP A 163 13.03 12.97 -3.78
CA TRP A 163 13.21 14.28 -4.41
C TRP A 163 14.37 14.30 -5.40
N HIS A 164 14.22 15.13 -6.43
CA HIS A 164 15.13 15.33 -7.53
C HIS A 164 15.25 16.83 -7.83
N HIS A 165 16.43 17.29 -8.24
CA HIS A 165 16.52 18.52 -9.03
C HIS A 165 15.74 18.34 -10.34
N VAL A 166 15.25 19.43 -10.94
CA VAL A 166 14.54 19.37 -12.22
C VAL A 166 15.40 18.70 -13.29
N ALA A 167 16.67 19.09 -13.42
CA ALA A 167 17.59 18.51 -14.40
C ALA A 167 17.86 17.01 -14.15
N CYS A 168 18.03 16.62 -12.88
CA CYS A 168 18.21 15.22 -12.48
C CYS A 168 16.96 14.37 -12.74
N PHE A 169 15.77 14.95 -12.57
CA PHE A 169 14.52 14.27 -12.90
C PHE A 169 14.39 14.06 -14.41
N VAL A 170 14.74 15.07 -15.21
CA VAL A 170 14.72 14.99 -16.68
C VAL A 170 15.67 13.89 -17.18
N SER A 171 16.89 13.79 -16.63
CA SER A 171 17.86 12.77 -17.06
C SER A 171 17.42 11.34 -16.72
N LYS A 172 16.64 11.16 -15.66
CA LYS A 172 16.11 9.86 -15.21
C LYS A 172 14.66 9.62 -15.58
N ARG A 173 14.08 10.48 -16.42
CA ARG A 173 12.65 10.50 -16.71
C ARG A 173 12.09 9.18 -17.23
N VAL A 174 12.86 8.47 -18.06
CA VAL A 174 12.44 7.18 -18.64
C VAL A 174 12.44 6.08 -17.57
N GLU A 175 13.50 5.98 -16.75
CA GLU A 175 13.57 5.06 -15.59
C GLU A 175 12.46 5.37 -14.55
N LEU A 176 12.10 6.64 -14.42
CA LEU A 176 11.02 7.09 -13.55
C LEU A 176 9.63 6.89 -14.18
N GLU A 177 9.54 6.46 -15.45
CA GLU A 177 8.30 6.22 -16.20
C GLU A 177 7.38 7.45 -16.31
N TYR A 178 7.97 8.63 -16.38
CA TYR A 178 7.22 9.88 -16.48
C TYR A 178 7.23 10.41 -17.91
N PHE A 179 6.12 10.32 -18.65
CA PHE A 179 6.09 10.68 -20.08
C PHE A 179 5.23 11.91 -20.41
N GLU A 180 4.47 12.43 -19.42
CA GLU A 180 3.60 13.61 -19.60
C GLU A 180 4.38 14.93 -19.53
N SER A 181 3.76 16.03 -20.00
CA SER A 181 4.39 17.36 -19.96
C SER A 181 4.59 17.85 -18.53
N GLY A 182 5.63 18.66 -18.29
CA GLY A 182 5.88 19.31 -16.99
C GLY A 182 4.71 20.14 -16.47
N SER A 183 3.80 20.60 -17.36
CA SER A 183 2.54 21.26 -16.97
C SER A 183 1.54 20.35 -16.27
N ASP A 184 1.63 19.04 -16.50
CA ASP A 184 0.73 18.02 -15.97
C ASP A 184 1.23 17.47 -14.62
N LEU A 185 2.45 17.84 -14.20
CA LEU A 185 2.95 17.50 -12.87
C LEU A 185 2.01 18.05 -11.78
N PRO A 186 1.56 17.22 -10.83
CA PRO A 186 0.80 17.70 -9.68
C PRO A 186 1.59 18.74 -8.89
N GLY A 187 1.03 19.94 -8.78
CA GLY A 187 1.66 21.09 -8.13
C GLY A 187 2.23 22.14 -9.09
N ALA A 188 2.40 21.83 -10.38
CA ALA A 188 3.00 22.75 -11.36
C ALA A 188 2.27 24.10 -11.43
N LYS A 189 0.94 24.09 -11.37
CA LYS A 189 0.09 25.29 -11.39
C LYS A 189 0.30 26.25 -10.21
N THR A 190 0.99 25.81 -9.16
CA THR A 190 1.25 26.63 -7.96
C THR A 190 2.58 27.38 -8.02
N LEU A 191 3.41 27.11 -9.04
CA LEU A 191 4.69 27.76 -9.27
C LEU A 191 4.51 29.11 -9.97
N SER A 192 5.56 29.92 -10.01
CA SER A 192 5.59 31.16 -10.79
C SER A 192 5.37 30.90 -12.29
N LYS A 193 4.96 31.91 -13.06
CA LYS A 193 4.75 31.75 -14.51
C LYS A 193 6.04 31.39 -15.25
N ASP A 194 7.16 31.98 -14.82
CA ASP A 194 8.48 31.74 -15.41
C ASP A 194 8.91 30.29 -15.18
N ASP A 195 8.70 29.79 -13.95
CA ASP A 195 9.02 28.41 -13.58
C ASP A 195 8.10 27.38 -14.25
N GLN A 196 6.82 27.73 -14.45
CA GLN A 196 5.90 26.92 -15.25
C GLN A 196 6.36 26.84 -16.71
N SER A 197 6.91 27.91 -17.27
CA SER A 197 7.48 27.92 -18.62
C SER A 197 8.72 27.04 -18.70
N MET A 198 9.65 27.20 -17.77
CA MET A 198 10.87 26.40 -17.68
C MET A 198 10.58 24.89 -17.53
N LEU A 199 9.59 24.52 -16.71
CA LEU A 199 9.18 23.11 -16.57
C LEU A 199 8.58 22.55 -17.86
N LYS A 200 7.76 23.33 -18.58
CA LYS A 200 7.21 22.89 -19.87
C LYS A 200 8.31 22.69 -20.91
N GLU A 201 9.29 23.59 -20.94
CA GLU A 201 10.43 23.52 -21.86
C GLU A 201 11.34 22.31 -21.57
N LYS A 202 11.68 22.08 -20.30
CA LYS A 202 12.58 20.97 -19.90
C LYS A 202 11.89 19.61 -19.88
N LEU A 203 10.57 19.56 -19.70
CA LEU A 203 9.77 18.34 -19.68
C LEU A 203 8.67 18.40 -20.75
N PRO A 204 9.02 18.36 -22.05
CA PRO A 204 8.02 18.24 -23.11
C PRO A 204 7.32 16.89 -23.01
N LYS A 205 6.08 16.79 -23.48
CA LYS A 205 5.41 15.48 -23.57
C LYS A 205 6.20 14.57 -24.52
N MET A 206 6.39 13.31 -24.13
CA MET A 206 7.09 12.32 -24.95
C MET A 206 6.31 11.01 -24.98
N GLU A 207 6.57 10.16 -25.97
CA GLU A 207 5.98 8.83 -26.01
C GLU A 207 6.71 7.88 -25.05
N PRO A 208 6.02 6.89 -24.45
CA PRO A 208 6.64 5.86 -23.64
C PRO A 208 7.67 5.07 -24.46
N ILE A 209 8.92 5.10 -24.04
CA ILE A 209 9.98 4.28 -24.62
C ILE A 209 9.99 2.95 -23.87
N LYS A 210 9.83 1.84 -24.58
CA LYS A 210 10.05 0.50 -24.00
C LYS A 210 11.55 0.29 -23.79
N ILE A 211 12.05 0.59 -22.60
CA ILE A 211 13.36 0.09 -22.19
C ILE A 211 13.20 -1.41 -21.96
N LYS A 212 13.90 -2.24 -22.74
CA LYS A 212 14.09 -3.65 -22.40
C LYS A 212 15.08 -3.68 -21.24
N ASN A 213 14.61 -3.88 -20.01
CA ASN A 213 15.50 -4.17 -18.91
C ASN A 213 15.95 -5.64 -19.06
N GLU A 214 17.25 -5.87 -19.26
CA GLU A 214 17.83 -7.23 -19.39
C GLU A 214 17.82 -7.99 -18.04
N ASP A 215 17.56 -7.29 -16.93
CA ASP A 215 17.44 -7.83 -15.56
C ASP A 215 16.00 -8.04 -15.09
N GLU A 216 15.00 -7.77 -15.93
CA GLU A 216 13.65 -8.25 -15.65
C GLU A 216 13.56 -9.69 -16.16
N PRO A 217 13.36 -10.71 -15.31
CA PRO A 217 12.91 -11.99 -15.84
C PRO A 217 11.66 -11.68 -16.66
N ASP A 218 11.64 -12.14 -17.91
CA ASP A 218 10.46 -12.19 -18.75
C ASP A 218 9.47 -13.09 -18.01
N ILE A 219 8.72 -12.52 -17.06
CA ILE A 219 7.58 -13.16 -16.44
C ILE A 219 6.50 -12.95 -17.50
N PRO A 220 6.19 -13.93 -18.35
CA PRO A 220 5.04 -13.81 -19.20
C PRO A 220 3.85 -13.43 -18.32
N GLU A 221 3.07 -12.42 -18.73
CA GLU A 221 1.77 -12.06 -18.13
C GLU A 221 0.73 -13.20 -18.23
N LYS A 222 1.15 -14.46 -18.31
CA LYS A 222 0.39 -15.57 -17.79
C LYS A 222 0.47 -15.50 -16.27
N LYS A 223 -0.35 -14.64 -15.68
CA LYS A 223 -1.02 -15.03 -14.43
C LYS A 223 -1.47 -16.47 -14.67
N PRO A 224 -1.12 -17.46 -13.83
CA PRO A 224 -1.83 -18.72 -13.88
C PRO A 224 -3.30 -18.34 -13.66
N LYS A 225 -4.08 -18.28 -14.74
CA LYS A 225 -5.52 -18.23 -14.63
C LYS A 225 -5.83 -19.59 -14.05
N MET A 226 -6.11 -19.62 -12.76
CA MET A 226 -6.72 -20.78 -12.16
C MET A 226 -7.89 -21.19 -13.01
N ASP A 227 -8.05 -22.49 -13.21
CA ASP A 227 -9.20 -23.00 -13.91
C ASP A 227 -10.46 -22.50 -13.18
N VAL A 228 -11.48 -22.08 -13.94
CA VAL A 228 -12.78 -21.63 -13.37
C VAL A 228 -13.34 -22.69 -12.43
N LYS A 229 -13.08 -23.97 -12.73
CA LYS A 229 -13.44 -25.10 -11.88
C LYS A 229 -12.69 -25.10 -10.54
N GLU A 230 -11.38 -24.86 -10.55
CA GLU A 230 -10.57 -24.78 -9.33
C GLU A 230 -10.99 -23.59 -8.46
N GLU A 231 -11.29 -22.43 -9.06
CA GLU A 231 -11.77 -21.27 -8.33
C GLU A 231 -13.11 -21.54 -7.63
N ALA A 232 -14.04 -22.22 -8.31
CA ALA A 232 -15.32 -22.61 -7.74
C ALA A 232 -15.18 -23.65 -6.60
N GLU A 233 -14.25 -24.60 -6.74
CA GLU A 233 -13.95 -25.59 -5.70
C GLU A 233 -13.35 -24.92 -4.45
N MET A 234 -12.42 -23.98 -4.62
CA MET A 234 -11.87 -23.20 -3.51
C MET A 234 -12.94 -22.32 -2.83
N GLU A 235 -13.82 -21.68 -3.60
CA GLU A 235 -14.94 -20.90 -3.04
C GLU A 235 -15.81 -21.79 -2.14
N LYS A 236 -16.14 -23.00 -2.61
CA LYS A 236 -16.96 -23.97 -1.87
C LYS A 236 -16.25 -24.42 -0.59
N GLN A 237 -14.98 -24.78 -0.68
CA GLN A 237 -14.19 -25.21 0.47
C GLN A 237 -14.04 -24.10 1.51
N ASN A 238 -13.76 -22.87 1.09
CA ASN A 238 -13.64 -21.70 1.97
C ASN A 238 -14.96 -21.44 2.71
N LYS A 239 -16.09 -21.40 2.00
CA LYS A 239 -17.42 -21.20 2.62
C LYS A 239 -17.77 -22.31 3.60
N ALA A 240 -17.46 -23.57 3.28
CA ALA A 240 -17.67 -24.69 4.19
C ALA A 240 -16.84 -24.54 5.47
N MET A 241 -15.54 -24.27 5.34
CA MET A 241 -14.63 -24.02 6.47
C MET A 241 -15.14 -22.91 7.39
N PHE A 242 -15.53 -21.78 6.82
CA PHE A 242 -16.05 -20.66 7.60
C PHE A 242 -17.41 -20.96 8.25
N SER A 243 -18.28 -21.73 7.60
CA SER A 243 -19.54 -22.19 8.22
C SER A 243 -19.28 -23.00 9.49
N TYR A 244 -18.28 -23.90 9.48
CA TYR A 244 -17.90 -24.66 10.67
C TYR A 244 -17.29 -23.76 11.75
N ARG A 245 -16.37 -22.85 11.37
CA ARG A 245 -15.78 -21.89 12.32
C ARG A 245 -16.84 -21.03 13.01
N ASP A 246 -17.84 -20.57 12.27
CA ASP A 246 -18.93 -19.74 12.82
C ASP A 246 -19.82 -20.52 13.80
N LYS A 247 -19.99 -21.83 13.56
CA LYS A 247 -20.66 -22.73 14.52
C LYS A 247 -19.82 -22.93 15.78
N LEU A 248 -18.52 -23.19 15.62
CA LEU A 248 -17.58 -23.41 16.73
C LEU A 248 -17.39 -22.16 17.60
N LYS A 249 -17.49 -20.96 17.03
CA LYS A 249 -17.39 -19.69 17.76
C LYS A 249 -18.46 -19.52 18.86
N LYS A 250 -19.53 -20.32 18.85
CA LYS A 250 -20.56 -20.33 19.90
C LYS A 250 -20.12 -21.09 21.15
N LEU A 251 -19.12 -21.96 21.03
CA LEU A 251 -18.57 -22.72 22.13
C LEU A 251 -17.61 -21.86 22.94
N SER A 252 -17.54 -22.14 24.23
CA SER A 252 -16.52 -21.60 25.12
C SER A 252 -15.14 -22.16 24.77
N LYS A 253 -14.10 -21.46 25.24
CA LYS A 253 -12.71 -21.91 25.06
C LYS A 253 -12.46 -23.30 25.64
N SER A 254 -13.01 -23.60 26.81
CA SER A 254 -12.87 -24.91 27.45
C SER A 254 -13.52 -26.02 26.64
N GLU A 255 -14.71 -25.79 26.09
CA GLU A 255 -15.39 -26.80 25.25
C GLU A 255 -14.58 -27.08 23.98
N MET A 256 -14.01 -26.05 23.35
CA MET A 256 -13.12 -26.23 22.19
C MET A 256 -11.84 -26.99 22.54
N GLN A 257 -11.25 -26.74 23.72
CA GLN A 257 -10.07 -27.49 24.19
C GLN A 257 -10.41 -28.96 24.45
N SER A 258 -11.53 -29.25 25.10
CA SER A 258 -11.99 -30.63 25.32
C SER A 258 -12.28 -31.37 24.02
N LEU A 259 -12.80 -30.69 22.98
CA LEU A 259 -12.95 -31.28 21.65
C LEU A 259 -11.60 -31.67 21.04
N LEU A 260 -10.56 -30.84 21.18
CA LEU A 260 -9.22 -31.14 20.68
C LEU A 260 -8.60 -32.32 21.44
N GLU A 261 -8.67 -32.30 22.78
CA GLU A 261 -8.18 -33.39 23.63
C GLU A 261 -8.86 -34.72 23.31
N HIS A 262 -10.19 -34.72 23.12
CA HIS A 262 -10.94 -35.93 22.77
C HIS A 262 -10.54 -36.52 21.40
N ASN A 263 -9.99 -35.71 20.51
CA ASN A 263 -9.52 -36.14 19.18
C ASN A 263 -7.98 -36.28 19.12
N ASP A 264 -7.31 -36.37 20.28
CA ASP A 264 -5.85 -36.48 20.41
C ASP A 264 -5.09 -35.38 19.64
N GLN A 265 -5.66 -34.16 19.58
CA GLN A 265 -5.07 -33.00 18.94
C GLN A 265 -4.35 -32.08 19.94
N GLU A 266 -3.22 -31.51 19.53
CA GLU A 266 -2.51 -30.51 20.34
C GLU A 266 -3.36 -29.26 20.54
N ILE A 267 -3.42 -28.73 21.77
CA ILE A 267 -4.11 -27.48 22.07
C ILE A 267 -3.23 -26.28 21.66
N PRO A 268 -3.63 -25.49 20.64
CA PRO A 268 -2.85 -24.36 20.19
C PRO A 268 -2.88 -23.20 21.20
N LYS A 269 -1.80 -22.41 21.21
CA LYS A 269 -1.73 -21.17 22.00
C LYS A 269 -2.51 -20.04 21.32
N GLY A 270 -3.68 -19.70 21.85
CA GLY A 270 -4.46 -18.52 21.43
C GLY A 270 -5.96 -18.79 21.34
N GLU A 271 -6.72 -17.77 20.96
CA GLU A 271 -8.18 -17.85 20.73
C GLU A 271 -8.55 -17.78 19.23
N SER A 272 -7.54 -17.69 18.36
CA SER A 272 -7.77 -17.71 16.92
C SER A 272 -8.09 -19.14 16.53
N LEU A 273 -9.38 -19.45 16.34
CA LEU A 273 -9.82 -20.64 15.61
C LEU A 273 -9.14 -20.68 14.26
#